data_AF-A0A1E3NIX6-F1
#
_entry.id   AF-A0A1E3NIX6-F1
#
_cell.length_a   1.000
_cell.length_b   1.000
_cell.length_c   1.000
_cell.angle_alpha   90.00
_cell.angle_beta   90.00
_cell.angle_gamma   90.00
#
_symmetry.space_group_name_H-M   'P 1'
#
loop_
_entity.id
_entity.type
_entity.pdbx_description
1 polymer ?
#
loop_
_entity_poly.entity_id
_entity_poly.type
_entity_poly.pdbx_seq_one_letter_code
_entity_poly.pdbx_strand_id
1 'polypeptide(L)'
;MDRFKIPDSPPLPKQETNAPETRIPAQLGSELDLGDDDDDDDEGDVRVKREEDVDMADELPPGPGPATVFSTGRAPQPINNFEQFEHTDSLPATPEDLPGSGAGSCAVPQDPNYVTPMMDFSDPVRPPLDLLNPFGANNTLSSSDPIPITLSGSGSSRRLSDLQQQKVSEYIDDRLLGIQRGFVKYLSSKEEADLEGLAWEQIAARIDEVVEFVWYALFHVTGVPAVYHSNVLADECIRAIFDSRFPEIKTRLDASIRPCQHLLVRPSADAPLPALALPATVDTPAHVSFLIKLSGDLIDYIVKYDFATFTDWIVLLRLAAKLDNVLSVLVDYSALPTTPTLVSTTDKVRLASIVQRTKIAVVELFDRFVRHLDPAQTALHQPAIDHFQGYAGETYEGLVDRTSV
;
A
#
# COMPACT_ATOMS: atom_id res chain seq x y z
N MET A 1 -7.78 34.68 50.31
CA MET A 1 -8.14 33.64 49.34
C MET A 1 -9.31 34.17 48.54
N ASP A 2 -9.02 34.99 47.53
CA ASP A 2 -10.04 35.57 46.65
C ASP A 2 -10.29 34.62 45.48
N ARG A 3 -11.56 34.22 45.32
CA ARG A 3 -12.02 33.37 44.23
C ARG A 3 -12.20 34.22 42.97
N PHE A 4 -11.36 33.98 41.98
CA PHE A 4 -11.54 34.46 40.61
C PHE A 4 -12.88 33.92 40.06
N LYS A 5 -13.78 34.83 39.65
CA LYS A 5 -14.97 34.51 38.87
C LYS A 5 -14.62 34.62 37.39
N ILE A 6 -14.76 33.52 36.66
CA ILE A 6 -14.64 33.46 35.21
C ILE A 6 -15.96 34.00 34.62
N PRO A 7 -15.93 34.93 33.64
CA PRO A 7 -17.14 35.42 32.99
C PRO A 7 -17.73 34.37 32.03
N ASP A 8 -19.06 34.27 32.03
CA ASP A 8 -19.82 33.34 31.19
C ASP A 8 -19.53 33.54 29.70
N SER A 9 -19.14 32.46 29.03
CA SER A 9 -18.89 32.45 27.59
C SER A 9 -20.21 32.50 26.81
N PRO A 10 -20.26 33.22 25.67
CA PRO A 10 -21.48 33.32 24.87
C PRO A 10 -21.84 31.97 24.22
N PRO A 11 -23.14 31.68 24.03
CA PRO A 11 -23.59 30.42 23.46
C PRO A 11 -23.16 30.29 22.00
N LEU A 12 -22.56 29.15 21.67
CA LEU A 12 -22.15 28.80 20.31
C LEU A 12 -23.39 28.63 19.39
N PRO A 13 -23.28 29.04 18.11
CA PRO A 13 -24.35 28.87 17.14
C PRO A 13 -24.57 27.37 16.86
N LYS A 14 -25.84 26.96 16.80
CA LYS A 14 -26.25 25.61 16.45
C LYS A 14 -25.91 25.34 14.99
N GLN A 15 -24.92 24.49 14.75
CA GLN A 15 -24.54 24.04 13.42
C GLN A 15 -25.40 22.82 13.08
N GLU A 16 -26.34 22.97 12.13
CA GLU A 16 -27.13 21.87 11.59
C GLU A 16 -26.24 21.02 10.68
N THR A 17 -25.76 19.88 11.19
CA THR A 17 -25.03 18.89 10.39
C THR A 17 -26.02 17.98 9.67
N ASN A 18 -26.29 18.26 8.39
CA ASN A 18 -26.86 17.29 7.47
C ASN A 18 -25.75 16.32 7.04
N ALA A 19 -25.60 15.21 7.77
CA ALA A 19 -24.75 14.10 7.34
C ALA A 19 -25.40 13.39 6.14
N PRO A 20 -24.68 13.14 5.04
CA PRO A 20 -25.21 12.37 3.93
C PRO A 20 -25.34 10.89 4.33
N GLU A 21 -26.55 10.34 4.24
CA GLU A 21 -26.78 8.89 4.35
C GLU A 21 -26.01 8.16 3.25
N THR A 22 -24.98 7.41 3.62
CA THR A 22 -24.29 6.48 2.73
C THR A 22 -25.16 5.25 2.48
N ARG A 23 -26.08 5.35 1.52
CA ARG A 23 -26.76 4.17 0.95
C ARG A 23 -25.81 3.44 0.01
N ILE A 24 -25.52 2.18 0.32
CA ILE A 24 -24.91 1.22 -0.60
C ILE A 24 -25.82 1.15 -1.85
N PRO A 25 -25.29 1.27 -3.08
CA PRO A 25 -26.09 1.21 -4.29
C PRO A 25 -26.84 -0.13 -4.38
N ALA A 26 -28.17 -0.07 -4.48
CA ALA A 26 -29.04 -1.26 -4.59
C ALA A 26 -28.71 -2.16 -5.80
N GLN A 27 -27.95 -1.65 -6.77
CA GLN A 27 -27.50 -2.38 -7.95
C GLN A 27 -26.52 -3.53 -7.64
N LEU A 28 -25.90 -3.55 -6.46
CA LEU A 28 -25.02 -4.66 -6.04
C LEU A 28 -25.75 -5.80 -5.31
N GLY A 29 -27.02 -5.61 -4.93
CA GLY A 29 -27.79 -6.60 -4.17
C GLY A 29 -28.70 -7.51 -5.01
N SER A 30 -29.02 -7.13 -6.25
CA SER A 30 -30.05 -7.81 -7.05
C SER A 30 -29.52 -8.78 -8.12
N GLU A 31 -28.21 -8.86 -8.37
CA GLU A 31 -27.62 -9.79 -9.35
C GLU A 31 -26.99 -11.06 -8.72
N LEU A 32 -27.18 -11.27 -7.40
CA LEU A 32 -26.74 -12.47 -6.68
C LEU A 32 -27.93 -13.33 -6.21
N ASP A 33 -29.03 -13.31 -6.95
CA ASP A 33 -30.10 -14.29 -6.82
C ASP A 33 -29.69 -15.55 -7.62
N LEU A 34 -28.99 -16.45 -6.94
CA LEU A 34 -28.65 -17.77 -7.46
C LEU A 34 -29.94 -18.59 -7.47
N GLY A 35 -30.63 -18.58 -8.62
CA GLY A 35 -31.68 -19.55 -8.90
C GLY A 35 -31.13 -20.96 -8.75
N ASP A 36 -31.76 -21.74 -7.87
CA ASP A 36 -31.58 -23.17 -7.76
C ASP A 36 -32.00 -23.80 -9.10
N ASP A 37 -31.02 -24.12 -9.96
CA ASP A 37 -31.21 -24.94 -11.14
C ASP A 37 -31.38 -26.39 -10.67
N ASP A 38 -32.64 -26.78 -10.45
CA ASP A 38 -33.06 -28.17 -10.36
C ASP A 38 -32.93 -28.82 -11.74
N ASP A 39 -31.95 -29.72 -11.87
CA ASP A 39 -31.75 -30.62 -13.01
C ASP A 39 -32.93 -31.60 -13.13
N ASP A 40 -33.96 -31.25 -13.88
CA ASP A 40 -34.96 -32.20 -14.40
C ASP A 40 -34.52 -32.73 -15.77
N ASP A 41 -34.03 -33.97 -15.75
CA ASP A 41 -33.83 -34.83 -16.91
C ASP A 41 -35.15 -35.03 -17.68
N ASP A 42 -35.25 -34.54 -18.92
CA ASP A 42 -36.32 -34.96 -19.84
C ASP A 42 -35.74 -35.41 -21.20
N GLU A 43 -35.79 -36.72 -21.40
CA GLU A 43 -35.47 -37.42 -22.64
C GLU A 43 -36.50 -37.06 -23.72
N GLY A 44 -36.07 -36.34 -24.76
CA GLY A 44 -36.94 -35.94 -25.88
C GLY A 44 -36.35 -36.26 -27.25
N ASP A 45 -36.55 -37.50 -27.72
CA ASP A 45 -36.32 -37.98 -29.08
C ASP A 45 -37.12 -37.19 -30.12
N VAL A 46 -36.46 -36.44 -31.03
CA VAL A 46 -37.08 -35.90 -32.25
C VAL A 46 -36.18 -36.05 -33.48
N ARG A 47 -36.29 -37.25 -34.04
CA ARG A 47 -36.41 -37.61 -35.46
C ARG A 47 -36.46 -36.48 -36.51
N VAL A 48 -35.42 -36.50 -37.36
CA VAL A 48 -35.28 -36.06 -38.76
C VAL A 48 -36.59 -35.81 -39.53
N LYS A 49 -36.71 -34.63 -40.16
CA LYS A 49 -37.29 -34.48 -41.51
C LYS A 49 -36.59 -33.35 -42.30
N ARG A 50 -36.60 -33.58 -43.60
CA ARG A 50 -35.77 -33.08 -44.69
C ARG A 50 -36.66 -32.33 -45.69
N GLU A 51 -36.04 -31.45 -46.47
CA GLU A 51 -36.51 -30.80 -47.72
C GLU A 51 -37.63 -29.74 -47.58
N GLU A 52 -37.40 -28.52 -48.08
CA GLU A 52 -37.78 -28.12 -49.44
C GLU A 52 -37.27 -26.70 -49.78
N ASP A 53 -36.89 -26.55 -51.05
CA ASP A 53 -36.52 -25.33 -51.76
C ASP A 53 -37.70 -24.35 -51.91
N VAL A 54 -37.46 -23.04 -51.82
CA VAL A 54 -38.28 -22.03 -52.54
C VAL A 54 -37.42 -20.86 -52.98
N ASP A 55 -37.38 -20.70 -54.30
CA ASP A 55 -36.84 -19.59 -55.08
C ASP A 55 -37.78 -18.37 -55.12
N MET A 56 -37.18 -17.19 -55.37
CA MET A 56 -37.68 -16.04 -56.16
C MET A 56 -38.54 -14.91 -55.55
N ALA A 57 -38.24 -13.74 -56.14
CA ALA A 57 -38.95 -12.45 -56.21
C ALA A 57 -38.55 -11.41 -55.13
N ASP A 58 -37.74 -10.38 -55.44
CA ASP A 58 -37.95 -9.23 -56.35
C ASP A 58 -39.01 -8.26 -55.82
N GLU A 59 -38.58 -7.22 -55.08
CA GLU A 59 -39.33 -5.99 -54.86
C GLU A 59 -38.39 -4.85 -54.39
N LEU A 60 -38.04 -3.96 -55.34
CA LEU A 60 -37.72 -2.54 -55.10
C LEU A 60 -39.04 -1.81 -54.72
N PRO A 61 -39.08 -0.65 -54.01
CA PRO A 61 -38.33 0.60 -54.30
C PRO A 61 -38.21 1.54 -53.04
N PRO A 62 -38.20 2.90 -53.08
CA PRO A 62 -37.68 3.91 -54.00
C PRO A 62 -36.68 4.92 -53.34
N GLY A 63 -35.86 5.59 -54.17
CA GLY A 63 -35.72 7.06 -54.21
C GLY A 63 -34.94 7.83 -53.10
N PRO A 64 -33.99 8.72 -53.47
CA PRO A 64 -33.10 9.40 -52.52
C PRO A 64 -33.65 10.75 -52.02
N GLY A 65 -33.49 11.02 -50.72
CA GLY A 65 -33.69 12.33 -50.07
C GLY A 65 -32.39 13.14 -49.96
N PRO A 66 -32.48 14.47 -49.78
CA PRO A 66 -31.40 15.41 -50.09
C PRO A 66 -30.33 15.52 -49.00
N ALA A 67 -29.13 15.84 -49.48
CA ALA A 67 -27.89 16.04 -48.73
C ALA A 67 -28.04 16.97 -47.53
N THR A 68 -27.74 16.45 -46.34
CA THR A 68 -27.41 17.25 -45.16
C THR A 68 -25.89 17.19 -44.98
N VAL A 69 -25.25 18.34 -45.10
CA VAL A 69 -23.82 18.54 -44.90
C VAL A 69 -23.50 18.32 -43.42
N PHE A 70 -23.00 17.13 -43.07
CA PHE A 70 -22.35 16.89 -41.79
C PHE A 70 -20.84 16.86 -42.01
N SER A 71 -20.16 17.77 -41.30
CA SER A 71 -18.70 17.80 -41.17
C SER A 71 -18.19 16.43 -40.70
N THR A 72 -17.32 15.84 -41.51
CA THR A 72 -16.52 14.67 -41.14
C THR A 72 -15.52 15.07 -40.05
N GLY A 73 -15.93 14.91 -38.80
CA GLY A 73 -15.03 14.83 -37.66
C GLY A 73 -14.11 13.63 -37.86
N ARG A 74 -12.84 13.92 -38.14
CA ARG A 74 -11.75 12.97 -38.33
C ARG A 74 -11.62 12.08 -37.09
N ALA A 75 -11.81 10.77 -37.23
CA ALA A 75 -11.50 9.81 -36.19
C ALA A 75 -10.01 9.95 -35.77
N PRO A 76 -9.68 9.92 -34.47
CA PRO A 76 -8.30 9.94 -34.03
C PRO A 76 -7.62 8.66 -34.49
N GLN A 77 -6.61 8.80 -35.34
CA GLN A 77 -5.74 7.66 -35.68
C GLN A 77 -4.91 7.29 -34.45
N PRO A 78 -4.70 5.99 -34.18
CA PRO A 78 -3.78 5.54 -33.15
C PRO A 78 -2.36 6.03 -33.48
N ILE A 79 -1.69 6.55 -32.45
CA ILE A 79 -0.30 7.03 -32.53
C ILE A 79 0.61 5.81 -32.71
N ASN A 80 0.96 5.48 -33.96
CA ASN A 80 1.92 4.44 -34.31
C ASN A 80 3.38 4.98 -34.31
N ASN A 81 3.75 5.78 -33.31
CA ASN A 81 5.11 6.35 -33.18
C ASN A 81 5.80 5.90 -31.88
N PHE A 82 5.64 4.64 -31.48
CA PHE A 82 6.36 4.09 -30.32
C PHE A 82 7.60 3.25 -30.69
N GLU A 83 7.89 3.05 -31.98
CA GLU A 83 9.09 2.32 -32.45
C GLU A 83 10.30 3.23 -32.75
N GLN A 84 10.22 4.54 -32.46
CA GLN A 84 11.27 5.50 -32.83
C GLN A 84 12.30 5.81 -31.73
N PHE A 85 12.29 5.09 -30.61
CA PHE A 85 13.23 5.31 -29.49
C PHE A 85 14.32 4.24 -29.34
N GLU A 86 14.42 3.28 -30.27
CA GLU A 86 15.55 2.35 -30.33
C GLU A 86 16.57 2.78 -31.40
N HIS A 87 17.25 3.90 -31.15
CA HIS A 87 18.49 4.21 -31.83
C HIS A 87 19.65 3.98 -30.86
N THR A 88 20.32 2.84 -30.99
CA THR A 88 21.58 2.50 -30.29
C THR A 88 22.80 3.26 -30.80
N ASP A 89 22.62 4.23 -31.70
CA ASP A 89 23.72 4.91 -32.40
C ASP A 89 23.85 6.36 -31.93
N SER A 90 24.40 6.56 -30.73
CA SER A 90 24.99 7.84 -30.31
C SER A 90 25.89 7.65 -29.08
N LEU A 91 26.87 6.75 -29.18
CA LEU A 91 28.07 6.87 -28.34
C LEU A 91 29.07 7.74 -29.10
N PRO A 92 29.65 8.79 -28.47
CA PRO A 92 30.68 9.59 -29.11
C PRO A 92 31.90 8.70 -29.39
N ALA A 93 32.26 8.62 -30.67
CA ALA A 93 33.47 7.93 -31.12
C ALA A 93 34.69 8.48 -30.37
N THR A 94 35.39 7.61 -29.65
CA THR A 94 36.74 7.85 -29.17
C THR A 94 37.66 8.05 -30.38
N PRO A 95 38.51 9.08 -30.41
CA PRO A 95 39.39 9.31 -31.54
C PRO A 95 40.51 8.26 -31.57
N GLU A 96 40.37 7.27 -32.45
CA GLU A 96 41.45 6.42 -32.93
C GLU A 96 42.11 7.11 -34.13
N ASP A 97 43.33 7.61 -33.94
CA ASP A 97 44.42 7.58 -34.93
C ASP A 97 45.63 8.41 -34.45
N LEU A 98 46.56 7.74 -33.77
CA LEU A 98 47.97 8.16 -33.74
C LEU A 98 48.83 6.96 -34.12
N PRO A 99 49.58 7.02 -35.24
CA PRO A 99 50.47 5.93 -35.64
C PRO A 99 51.85 6.16 -35.02
N GLY A 100 52.32 5.22 -34.19
CA GLY A 100 53.74 5.22 -33.80
C GLY A 100 54.08 4.48 -32.51
N SER A 101 54.40 3.20 -32.66
CA SER A 101 55.54 2.50 -32.04
C SER A 101 56.00 2.91 -30.63
N GLY A 102 55.80 2.02 -29.66
CA GLY A 102 56.56 2.01 -28.41
C GLY A 102 55.89 1.19 -27.33
N ALA A 103 56.27 -0.08 -27.18
CA ALA A 103 55.90 -0.91 -26.05
C ALA A 103 56.44 -0.29 -24.73
N GLY A 104 55.63 0.55 -24.09
CA GLY A 104 55.89 1.14 -22.79
C GLY A 104 55.19 0.33 -21.71
N SER A 105 55.97 -0.44 -20.95
CA SER A 105 55.56 -1.02 -19.68
C SER A 105 55.00 0.09 -18.77
N CYS A 106 53.75 -0.03 -18.37
CA CYS A 106 53.12 0.88 -17.43
C CYS A 106 53.71 0.61 -16.04
N ALA A 107 54.80 1.30 -15.73
CA ALA A 107 55.42 1.25 -14.41
C ALA A 107 54.51 1.99 -13.41
N VAL A 108 53.80 1.20 -12.61
CA VAL A 108 53.17 1.65 -11.38
C VAL A 108 54.24 2.33 -10.51
N PRO A 109 54.01 3.56 -10.00
CA PRO A 109 54.95 4.22 -9.09
C PRO A 109 55.17 3.33 -7.85
N GLN A 110 56.38 2.81 -7.69
CA GLN A 110 56.81 2.14 -6.45
C GLN A 110 57.09 3.21 -5.40
N ASP A 111 56.04 3.74 -4.79
CA ASP A 111 56.18 4.52 -3.58
C ASP A 111 56.20 3.53 -2.39
N PRO A 112 57.33 3.37 -1.68
CA PRO A 112 57.47 2.39 -0.60
C PRO A 112 56.59 2.68 0.62
N ASN A 113 55.88 3.82 0.64
CA ASN A 113 54.91 4.16 1.68
C ASN A 113 53.45 4.17 1.20
N TYR A 114 53.18 3.79 -0.05
CA TYR A 114 51.82 3.69 -0.55
C TYR A 114 51.23 2.32 -0.17
N VAL A 115 50.76 2.24 1.08
CA VAL A 115 49.89 1.15 1.52
C VAL A 115 48.54 1.35 0.83
N THR A 116 48.39 0.83 -0.39
CA THR A 116 47.05 0.48 -0.86
C THR A 116 46.51 -0.55 0.13
N PRO A 117 45.39 -0.29 0.82
CA PRO A 117 44.72 -1.36 1.54
C PRO A 117 44.28 -2.35 0.45
N MET A 118 45.05 -3.42 0.26
CA MET A 118 44.59 -4.59 -0.45
C MET A 118 43.40 -5.11 0.37
N MET A 119 42.21 -4.66 -0.04
CA MET A 119 40.96 -5.34 0.28
C MET A 119 41.10 -6.73 -0.33
N ASP A 120 41.44 -7.70 0.51
CA ASP A 120 41.48 -9.11 0.17
C ASP A 120 40.03 -9.56 -0.08
N PHE A 121 39.59 -9.51 -1.34
CA PHE A 121 38.27 -10.00 -1.77
C PHE A 121 38.15 -11.53 -1.73
N SER A 122 39.19 -12.24 -1.26
CA SER A 122 39.18 -13.69 -1.10
C SER A 122 38.53 -14.13 0.20
N ASP A 123 38.35 -13.23 1.17
CA ASP A 123 37.62 -13.50 2.40
C ASP A 123 36.16 -13.05 2.20
N PRO A 124 35.16 -13.95 2.17
CA PRO A 124 33.76 -13.55 2.10
C PRO A 124 33.51 -12.62 3.28
N VAL A 125 33.29 -11.34 3.00
CA VAL A 125 33.07 -10.28 3.98
C VAL A 125 31.96 -10.76 4.91
N ARG A 126 32.36 -11.33 6.06
CA ARG A 126 31.42 -11.62 7.13
C ARG A 126 30.96 -10.24 7.56
N PRO A 127 29.67 -9.92 7.47
CA PRO A 127 29.18 -8.66 7.99
C PRO A 127 29.67 -8.54 9.43
N PRO A 128 30.19 -7.37 9.85
CA PRO A 128 30.62 -7.15 11.23
C PRO A 128 29.50 -7.63 12.15
N LEU A 129 29.80 -8.62 13.00
CA LEU A 129 28.82 -9.31 13.85
C LEU A 129 28.11 -8.38 14.85
N ASP A 130 28.58 -7.13 14.98
CA ASP A 130 28.05 -6.13 15.91
C ASP A 130 27.89 -4.75 15.22
N LEU A 131 27.18 -4.69 14.08
CA LEU A 131 26.51 -3.44 13.72
C LEU A 131 25.40 -3.23 14.76
N LEU A 132 25.76 -2.64 15.90
CA LEU A 132 24.80 -2.15 16.88
C LEU A 132 23.81 -1.26 16.14
N ASN A 133 22.56 -1.71 16.04
CA ASN A 133 21.46 -0.88 15.59
C ASN A 133 21.45 0.39 16.47
N PRO A 134 21.64 1.59 15.91
CA PRO A 134 21.64 2.84 16.69
C PRO A 134 20.28 3.09 17.37
N PHE A 135 19.23 2.35 16.98
CA PHE A 135 17.90 2.37 17.58
C PHE A 135 17.69 1.32 18.70
N GLY A 136 18.75 0.59 19.09
CA GLY A 136 18.69 -0.45 20.12
C GLY A 136 18.28 -1.82 19.59
N ALA A 137 18.66 -2.88 20.31
CA ALA A 137 18.14 -4.23 20.05
C ALA A 137 16.69 -4.28 20.54
N ASN A 138 15.73 -4.27 19.61
CA ASN A 138 14.31 -4.36 19.92
C ASN A 138 13.98 -5.76 20.45
N ASN A 139 14.11 -5.94 21.77
CA ASN A 139 13.66 -7.14 22.48
C ASN A 139 12.13 -7.38 22.36
N THR A 140 11.38 -6.39 21.88
CA THR A 140 9.94 -6.44 21.61
C THR A 140 9.61 -6.99 20.21
N LEU A 141 10.53 -6.89 19.25
CA LEU A 141 10.38 -7.42 17.88
C LEU A 141 11.10 -8.78 17.73
N SER A 142 11.24 -9.51 18.84
CA SER A 142 11.92 -10.80 18.94
C SER A 142 11.14 -11.90 18.22
N SER A 143 11.15 -11.87 16.90
CA SER A 143 11.68 -12.96 16.10
C SER A 143 11.80 -12.51 14.64
N SER A 144 13.02 -12.48 14.14
CA SER A 144 13.28 -12.64 12.70
C SER A 144 12.70 -13.95 12.16
N ASP A 145 12.28 -14.86 13.03
CA ASP A 145 11.55 -16.05 12.66
C ASP A 145 10.19 -15.69 12.01
N PRO A 146 9.87 -16.32 10.87
CA PRO A 146 8.59 -16.14 10.21
C PRO A 146 7.45 -16.61 11.12
N ILE A 147 6.29 -15.96 11.01
CA ILE A 147 5.10 -16.38 11.76
C ILE A 147 4.76 -17.82 11.37
N PRO A 148 4.40 -18.69 12.35
CA PRO A 148 3.79 -19.96 12.03
C PRO A 148 2.44 -19.72 11.33
N ILE A 149 2.40 -19.85 10.00
CA ILE A 149 1.17 -19.80 9.23
C ILE A 149 0.68 -21.24 9.06
N THR A 150 -0.50 -21.53 9.59
CA THR A 150 -1.19 -22.79 9.32
C THR A 150 -2.13 -22.61 8.15
N LEU A 151 -2.02 -23.47 7.14
CA LEU A 151 -2.96 -23.46 6.04
C LEU A 151 -4.24 -24.17 6.50
N SER A 152 -5.33 -23.41 6.64
CA SER A 152 -6.63 -23.99 6.97
C SER A 152 -7.03 -24.94 5.84
N GLY A 153 -7.34 -26.19 6.20
CA GLY A 153 -7.72 -27.23 5.26
C GLY A 153 -8.79 -26.71 4.30
N SER A 154 -8.54 -26.92 3.01
CA SER A 154 -9.33 -26.45 1.85
C SER A 154 -10.83 -26.69 2.01
N GLY A 155 -11.51 -25.81 2.75
CA GLY A 155 -12.82 -25.35 2.31
C GLY A 155 -12.58 -24.81 0.91
N SER A 156 -13.25 -25.38 -0.09
CA SER A 156 -13.13 -24.92 -1.47
C SER A 156 -13.61 -23.47 -1.51
N SER A 157 -12.68 -22.53 -1.33
CA SER A 157 -12.97 -21.14 -1.62
C SER A 157 -13.11 -21.09 -3.12
N ARG A 158 -14.31 -20.79 -3.57
CA ARG A 158 -14.61 -20.70 -4.99
C ARG A 158 -13.72 -19.61 -5.57
N ARG A 159 -12.83 -19.98 -6.48
CA ARG A 159 -11.99 -19.01 -7.17
C ARG A 159 -12.87 -17.97 -7.85
N LEU A 160 -12.52 -16.71 -7.73
CA LEU A 160 -13.18 -15.64 -8.47
C LEU A 160 -13.04 -15.90 -9.97
N SER A 161 -14.13 -15.76 -10.72
CA SER A 161 -14.08 -15.81 -12.19
C SER A 161 -13.26 -14.65 -12.73
N ASP A 162 -12.72 -14.77 -13.95
CA ASP A 162 -11.91 -13.71 -14.58
C ASP A 162 -12.65 -12.36 -14.62
N LEU A 163 -13.96 -12.39 -14.87
CA LEU A 163 -14.81 -11.20 -14.84
C LEU A 163 -14.92 -10.59 -13.42
N GLN A 164 -15.01 -11.44 -12.39
CA GLN A 164 -15.01 -10.97 -10.99
C GLN A 164 -13.65 -10.38 -10.60
N GLN A 165 -12.55 -11.02 -11.01
CA GLN A 165 -11.18 -10.51 -10.76
C GLN A 165 -10.96 -9.16 -11.46
N GLN A 166 -11.46 -9.01 -12.69
CA GLN A 166 -11.42 -7.73 -13.40
C GLN A 166 -12.22 -6.65 -12.66
N LYS A 167 -13.45 -6.95 -12.23
CA LYS A 167 -14.27 -6.00 -11.45
C LYS A 167 -13.60 -5.58 -10.13
N VAL A 168 -12.94 -6.53 -9.45
CA VAL A 168 -12.16 -6.26 -8.23
C VAL A 168 -11.00 -5.31 -8.53
N SER A 169 -10.29 -5.55 -9.63
CA SER A 169 -9.16 -4.70 -10.06
C SER A 169 -9.61 -3.29 -10.42
N GLU A 170 -10.69 -3.16 -11.22
CA GLU A 170 -11.30 -1.87 -11.57
C GLU A 170 -11.75 -1.10 -10.32
N TYR A 171 -12.37 -1.78 -9.36
CA TYR A 171 -12.76 -1.18 -8.09
C TYR A 171 -11.55 -0.63 -7.32
N ILE A 172 -10.46 -1.40 -7.21
CA ILE A 172 -9.26 -0.96 -6.49
C ILE A 172 -8.64 0.26 -7.19
N ASP A 173 -8.51 0.23 -8.53
CA ASP A 173 -7.96 1.35 -9.28
C ASP A 173 -8.82 2.62 -9.15
N ASP A 174 -10.14 2.50 -9.20
CA ASP A 174 -11.07 3.63 -9.00
C ASP A 174 -10.91 4.25 -7.60
N ARG A 175 -10.73 3.42 -6.57
CA ARG A 175 -10.48 3.89 -5.19
C ARG A 175 -9.13 4.59 -5.08
N LEU A 176 -8.06 4.02 -5.62
CA LEU A 176 -6.72 4.63 -5.62
C LEU A 176 -6.73 5.96 -6.37
N LEU A 177 -7.39 6.03 -7.52
CA LEU A 177 -7.54 7.26 -8.29
C LEU A 177 -8.33 8.32 -7.51
N GLY A 178 -9.37 7.91 -6.78
CA GLY A 178 -10.15 8.79 -5.91
C GLY A 178 -9.32 9.37 -4.76
N ILE A 179 -8.42 8.58 -4.17
CA ILE A 179 -7.46 9.04 -3.14
C ILE A 179 -6.49 10.04 -3.76
N GLN A 180 -5.86 9.68 -4.88
CA GLN A 180 -4.90 10.54 -5.57
C GLN A 180 -5.51 11.90 -5.97
N ARG A 181 -6.72 11.91 -6.56
CA ARG A 181 -7.43 13.15 -6.91
C ARG A 181 -7.71 14.01 -5.68
N GLY A 182 -8.16 13.40 -4.59
CA GLY A 182 -8.42 14.10 -3.34
C GLY A 182 -7.15 14.69 -2.71
N PHE A 183 -6.03 13.99 -2.83
CA PHE A 183 -4.72 14.46 -2.39
C PHE A 183 -4.17 15.59 -3.26
N VAL A 184 -4.27 15.48 -4.60
CA VAL A 184 -3.88 16.56 -5.52
C VAL A 184 -4.71 17.82 -5.26
N LYS A 185 -6.01 17.66 -4.97
CA LYS A 185 -6.87 18.77 -4.58
C LYS A 185 -6.37 19.44 -3.30
N TYR A 186 -6.01 18.65 -2.28
CA TYR A 186 -5.39 19.16 -1.05
C TYR A 186 -4.14 19.99 -1.35
N LEU A 187 -3.22 19.48 -2.19
CA LEU A 187 -2.00 20.20 -2.55
C LEU A 187 -2.28 21.53 -3.27
N SER A 188 -3.24 21.53 -4.21
CA SER A 188 -3.64 22.76 -4.92
C SER A 188 -4.25 23.79 -3.97
N SER A 189 -5.08 23.34 -3.03
CA SER A 189 -5.78 24.21 -2.08
C SER A 189 -4.83 24.84 -1.06
N LYS A 190 -3.78 24.11 -0.68
CA LYS A 190 -2.76 24.57 0.27
C LYS A 190 -2.06 25.84 -0.24
N GLU A 191 -1.92 25.98 -1.55
CA GLU A 191 -1.33 27.17 -2.19
C GLU A 191 -2.30 28.37 -2.19
N GLU A 192 -3.60 28.12 -2.25
CA GLU A 192 -4.65 29.14 -2.39
C GLU A 192 -5.25 29.60 -1.04
N ALA A 193 -4.81 29.01 0.07
CA ALA A 193 -5.36 29.19 1.43
C ALA A 193 -6.84 28.79 1.59
N ASP A 194 -7.45 28.21 0.56
CA ASP A 194 -8.74 27.56 0.62
C ASP A 194 -8.55 26.13 1.14
N LEU A 195 -9.24 25.73 2.20
CA LEU A 195 -9.13 24.38 2.76
C LEU A 195 -9.98 23.39 1.97
N GLU A 196 -9.59 23.10 0.72
CA GLU A 196 -10.27 22.12 -0.13
C GLU A 196 -9.50 20.80 -0.28
N GLY A 197 -10.20 19.66 -0.34
CA GLY A 197 -9.56 18.35 -0.58
C GLY A 197 -9.64 17.41 0.62
N LEU A 198 -8.82 16.36 0.60
CA LEU A 198 -8.83 15.35 1.66
C LEU A 198 -7.80 15.69 2.74
N ALA A 199 -8.26 15.79 3.99
CA ALA A 199 -7.36 15.81 5.14
C ALA A 199 -6.64 14.46 5.30
N TRP A 200 -5.50 14.45 5.99
CA TRP A 200 -4.71 13.23 6.20
C TRP A 200 -5.53 12.08 6.79
N GLU A 201 -6.34 12.36 7.81
CA GLU A 201 -7.23 11.34 8.42
C GLU A 201 -8.13 10.68 7.38
N GLN A 202 -8.63 11.44 6.40
CA GLN A 202 -9.50 10.92 5.34
C GLN A 202 -8.72 10.15 4.28
N ILE A 203 -7.50 10.59 3.94
CA ILE A 203 -6.60 9.87 3.05
C ILE A 203 -6.26 8.52 3.68
N ALA A 204 -5.80 8.53 4.94
CA ALA A 204 -5.45 7.33 5.67
C ALA A 204 -6.63 6.37 5.82
N ALA A 205 -7.83 6.86 6.15
CA ALA A 205 -9.04 6.02 6.23
C ALA A 205 -9.38 5.33 4.91
N ARG A 206 -9.24 6.03 3.77
CA ARG A 206 -9.49 5.45 2.45
C ARG A 206 -8.42 4.46 2.03
N ILE A 207 -7.16 4.73 2.36
CA ILE A 207 -6.07 3.77 2.15
C ILE A 207 -6.33 2.51 3.00
N ASP A 208 -6.70 2.69 4.26
CA ASP A 208 -7.06 1.60 5.17
C ASP A 208 -8.18 0.71 4.61
N GLU A 209 -9.23 1.32 4.06
CA GLU A 209 -10.32 0.61 3.36
C GLU A 209 -9.80 -0.23 2.19
N VAL A 210 -8.91 0.33 1.35
CA VAL A 210 -8.32 -0.38 0.21
C VAL A 210 -7.44 -1.54 0.69
N VAL A 211 -6.64 -1.34 1.73
CA VAL A 211 -5.78 -2.40 2.30
C VAL A 211 -6.62 -3.55 2.85
N GLU A 212 -7.68 -3.25 3.60
CA GLU A 212 -8.59 -4.28 4.12
C GLU A 212 -9.36 -5.00 3.01
N PHE A 213 -9.77 -4.28 1.97
CA PHE A 213 -10.44 -4.87 0.82
C PHE A 213 -9.49 -5.81 0.06
N VAL A 214 -8.26 -5.39 -0.20
CA VAL A 214 -7.26 -6.24 -0.87
C VAL A 214 -6.92 -7.46 -0.02
N TRP A 215 -6.78 -7.28 1.30
CA TRP A 215 -6.58 -8.38 2.24
C TRP A 215 -7.72 -9.41 2.15
N TYR A 216 -8.97 -8.92 2.19
CA TYR A 216 -10.14 -9.77 2.05
C TYR A 216 -10.20 -10.45 0.68
N ALA A 217 -9.89 -9.75 -0.41
CA ALA A 217 -9.86 -10.33 -1.75
C ALA A 217 -8.78 -11.42 -1.92
N LEU A 218 -7.67 -11.33 -1.16
CA LEU A 218 -6.61 -12.34 -1.17
C LEU A 218 -6.98 -13.56 -0.33
N PHE A 219 -7.42 -13.35 0.91
CA PHE A 219 -7.53 -14.42 1.90
C PHE A 219 -8.95 -14.82 2.26
N HIS A 220 -9.97 -14.08 1.81
CA HIS A 220 -11.37 -14.24 2.25
C HIS A 220 -11.51 -14.18 3.78
N VAL A 221 -10.60 -13.47 4.45
CA VAL A 221 -10.59 -13.25 5.90
C VAL A 221 -10.92 -11.79 6.17
N THR A 222 -11.91 -11.56 7.03
CA THR A 222 -12.26 -10.21 7.49
C THR A 222 -11.26 -9.73 8.52
N GLY A 223 -10.79 -8.49 8.34
CA GLY A 223 -9.84 -7.87 9.27
C GLY A 223 -8.41 -8.36 9.06
N VAL A 224 -7.49 -7.41 9.07
CA VAL A 224 -6.06 -7.70 9.06
C VAL A 224 -5.65 -8.14 10.48
N PRO A 225 -5.07 -9.34 10.66
CA PRO A 225 -4.54 -9.77 11.94
C PRO A 225 -3.31 -8.92 12.27
N ALA A 226 -3.23 -8.38 13.48
CA ALA A 226 -2.04 -7.69 13.96
C ALA A 226 -1.06 -8.73 14.49
N VAL A 227 0.00 -9.00 13.71
CA VAL A 227 1.02 -9.98 14.06
C VAL A 227 2.36 -9.29 14.29
N TYR A 228 2.73 -8.41 13.36
CA TYR A 228 3.83 -7.47 13.50
C TYR A 228 3.33 -6.16 14.09
N HIS A 229 4.22 -5.41 14.75
CA HIS A 229 3.90 -4.10 15.35
C HIS A 229 2.70 -4.12 16.29
N SER A 230 2.52 -5.21 17.04
CA SER A 230 1.43 -5.29 18.02
C SER A 230 1.50 -4.15 19.04
N ASN A 231 2.68 -3.63 19.37
CA ASN A 231 2.86 -2.44 20.19
C ASN A 231 2.25 -1.15 19.59
N VAL A 232 2.33 -0.98 18.26
CA VAL A 232 1.73 0.16 17.54
C VAL A 232 0.25 -0.09 17.24
N LEU A 233 -0.11 -1.32 16.87
CA LEU A 233 -1.45 -1.70 16.40
C LEU A 233 -2.42 -2.06 17.54
N ALA A 234 -1.94 -2.50 18.71
CA ALA A 234 -2.80 -2.83 19.86
C ALA A 234 -3.36 -1.60 20.58
N ASP A 235 -2.88 -0.41 20.23
CA ASP A 235 -3.27 0.86 20.83
C ASP A 235 -3.01 1.02 22.32
N GLU A 236 -2.67 -0.01 23.09
CA GLU A 236 -2.59 0.08 24.55
C GLU A 236 -1.54 1.09 25.01
N CYS A 237 -0.34 1.06 24.43
CA CYS A 237 0.74 2.00 24.79
C CYS A 237 0.42 3.42 24.34
N ILE A 238 -0.07 3.58 23.10
CA ILE A 238 -0.45 4.88 22.55
C ILE A 238 -1.60 5.47 23.38
N ARG A 239 -2.67 4.71 23.61
CA ARG A 239 -3.79 5.12 24.46
C ARG A 239 -3.36 5.42 25.89
N ALA A 240 -2.46 4.66 26.50
CA ALA A 240 -1.99 4.98 27.86
C ALA A 240 -1.30 6.37 27.93
N ILE A 241 -0.51 6.71 26.92
CA ILE A 241 0.16 8.01 26.81
C ILE A 241 -0.88 9.13 26.61
N PHE A 242 -1.87 8.92 25.74
CA PHE A 242 -2.83 9.95 25.35
C PHE A 242 -4.06 10.06 26.28
N ASP A 243 -4.57 8.97 26.84
CA ASP A 243 -5.73 8.95 27.73
C ASP A 243 -5.51 9.78 28.99
N SER A 244 -4.26 9.86 29.46
CA SER A 244 -3.92 10.65 30.65
C SER A 244 -3.75 12.15 30.37
N ARG A 245 -3.54 12.56 29.12
CA ARG A 245 -3.12 13.94 28.79
C ARG A 245 -3.89 14.63 27.66
N PHE A 246 -4.54 13.90 26.76
CA PHE A 246 -5.15 14.41 25.51
C PHE A 246 -6.41 13.61 25.10
N PRO A 247 -7.51 13.70 25.87
CA PRO A 247 -8.73 12.93 25.61
C PRO A 247 -9.39 13.28 24.25
N GLU A 248 -9.17 14.48 23.73
CA GLU A 248 -9.65 14.90 22.41
C GLU A 248 -8.99 14.14 21.25
N ILE A 249 -7.72 13.76 21.41
CA ILE A 249 -6.98 12.98 20.39
C ILE A 249 -7.58 11.58 20.29
N LYS A 250 -7.94 10.96 21.42
CA LYS A 250 -8.54 9.62 21.47
C LYS A 250 -9.78 9.50 20.58
N THR A 251 -10.73 10.43 20.73
CA THR A 251 -12.00 10.40 19.99
C THR A 251 -11.79 10.50 18.48
N ARG A 252 -10.84 11.35 18.03
CA ARG A 252 -10.50 11.47 16.61
C ARG A 252 -9.81 10.22 16.08
N LEU A 253 -8.92 9.66 16.91
CA LEU A 253 -8.09 8.53 16.57
C LEU A 253 -8.91 7.22 16.41
N ASP A 254 -9.95 7.04 17.21
CA ASP A 254 -10.88 5.91 17.06
C ASP A 254 -11.75 6.03 15.79
N ALA A 255 -11.86 7.22 15.20
CA ALA A 255 -12.63 7.47 13.99
C ALA A 255 -11.82 7.34 12.68
N SER A 256 -10.48 7.44 12.73
CA SER A 256 -9.65 7.58 11.53
C SER A 256 -9.17 6.26 10.92
N ILE A 257 -8.71 5.31 11.73
CA ILE A 257 -8.20 4.01 11.25
C ILE A 257 -8.85 2.92 12.07
N ARG A 258 -9.39 1.90 11.39
CA ARG A 258 -10.02 0.78 12.10
C ARG A 258 -8.92 -0.01 12.83
N PRO A 259 -9.05 -0.20 14.15
CA PRO A 259 -8.08 -1.01 14.89
C PRO A 259 -8.10 -2.44 14.34
N CYS A 260 -6.93 -3.09 14.34
CA CYS A 260 -6.83 -4.48 13.90
C CYS A 260 -7.67 -5.37 14.83
N GLN A 261 -8.62 -6.09 14.27
CA GLN A 261 -9.64 -6.82 15.03
C GLN A 261 -9.08 -8.07 15.73
N HIS A 262 -7.99 -8.64 15.19
CA HIS A 262 -7.39 -9.88 15.66
C HIS A 262 -5.94 -9.64 16.04
N LEU A 263 -5.72 -9.24 17.30
CA LEU A 263 -4.40 -9.18 17.90
C LEU A 263 -3.91 -10.61 18.19
N LEU A 264 -2.94 -11.08 17.40
CA LEU A 264 -2.21 -12.31 17.70
C LEU A 264 -1.09 -11.99 18.70
N VAL A 265 -1.48 -11.47 19.87
CA VAL A 265 -0.54 -11.19 20.95
C VAL A 265 -0.17 -12.50 21.63
N ARG A 266 1.13 -12.71 21.84
CA ARG A 266 1.64 -13.85 22.58
C ARG A 266 1.10 -13.79 24.02
N PRO A 267 0.29 -14.76 24.48
CA PRO A 267 -0.34 -14.68 25.79
C PRO A 267 0.65 -14.88 26.95
N SER A 268 1.83 -15.45 26.69
CA SER A 268 2.92 -15.64 27.66
C SER A 268 4.25 -15.87 26.92
N ALA A 269 5.38 -15.46 27.53
CA ALA A 269 6.72 -15.68 27.00
C ALA A 269 7.04 -17.16 26.70
N ASP A 270 6.38 -18.09 27.39
CA ASP A 270 6.60 -19.53 27.23
C ASP A 270 5.58 -20.22 26.30
N ALA A 271 4.51 -19.54 25.89
CA ALA A 271 3.51 -20.12 25.00
C ALA A 271 3.98 -20.04 23.53
N PRO A 272 3.74 -21.07 22.70
CA PRO A 272 3.96 -20.97 21.26
C PRO A 272 3.03 -19.90 20.68
N LEU A 273 3.53 -19.17 19.67
CA LEU A 273 2.71 -18.18 18.97
C LEU A 273 1.50 -18.88 18.34
N PRO A 274 0.28 -18.34 18.51
CA PRO A 274 -0.89 -18.88 17.83
C PRO A 274 -0.65 -18.82 16.33
N ALA A 275 -0.83 -19.95 15.64
CA ALA A 275 -0.61 -20.01 14.22
C ALA A 275 -1.67 -19.20 13.48
N LEU A 276 -1.26 -18.41 12.49
CA LEU A 276 -2.18 -17.65 11.65
C LEU A 276 -2.82 -18.62 10.64
N ALA A 277 -4.14 -18.79 10.72
CA ALA A 277 -4.89 -19.63 9.78
C ALA A 277 -5.18 -18.86 8.49
N LEU A 278 -4.56 -19.25 7.37
CA LEU A 278 -4.80 -18.67 6.04
C LEU A 278 -5.26 -19.76 5.06
N PRO A 279 -6.08 -19.43 4.05
CA PRO A 279 -6.43 -20.40 3.01
C PRO A 279 -5.20 -20.84 2.22
N ALA A 280 -5.18 -22.10 1.78
CA ALA A 280 -4.08 -22.64 0.96
C ALA A 280 -4.04 -22.08 -0.47
N THR A 281 -5.17 -21.55 -0.95
CA THR A 281 -5.33 -21.01 -2.30
C THR A 281 -5.63 -19.52 -2.21
N VAL A 282 -4.79 -18.71 -2.86
CA VAL A 282 -4.95 -17.25 -2.96
C VAL A 282 -5.02 -16.91 -4.43
N ASP A 283 -5.97 -16.05 -4.81
CA ASP A 283 -6.48 -16.06 -6.17
C ASP A 283 -5.69 -15.26 -7.19
N THR A 284 -4.88 -14.25 -6.85
CA THR A 284 -4.04 -13.57 -7.86
C THR A 284 -2.84 -12.82 -7.29
N PRO A 285 -1.65 -12.91 -7.91
CA PRO A 285 -0.52 -12.02 -7.61
C PRO A 285 -0.77 -10.56 -8.04
N ALA A 286 -1.76 -10.31 -8.91
CA ALA A 286 -2.16 -8.96 -9.31
C ALA A 286 -2.56 -8.08 -8.13
N HIS A 287 -3.23 -8.63 -7.12
CA HIS A 287 -3.62 -7.89 -5.92
C HIS A 287 -2.43 -7.41 -5.09
N VAL A 288 -1.32 -8.16 -5.08
CA VAL A 288 -0.07 -7.74 -4.42
C VAL A 288 0.52 -6.51 -5.10
N SER A 289 0.43 -6.43 -6.43
CA SER A 289 0.92 -5.28 -7.19
C SER A 289 0.23 -3.97 -6.79
N PHE A 290 -1.05 -4.02 -6.42
CA PHE A 290 -1.77 -2.85 -5.90
C PHE A 290 -1.23 -2.40 -4.54
N LEU A 291 -0.89 -3.32 -3.63
CA LEU A 291 -0.29 -2.97 -2.33
C LEU A 291 1.11 -2.36 -2.51
N ILE A 292 1.90 -2.85 -3.46
CA ILE A 292 3.21 -2.29 -3.79
C ILE A 292 3.05 -0.88 -4.37
N LYS A 293 2.14 -0.70 -5.34
CA LYS A 293 1.81 0.61 -5.93
C LYS A 293 1.34 1.58 -4.84
N LEU A 294 0.40 1.17 -4.01
CA LEU A 294 -0.12 1.96 -2.90
C LEU A 294 0.98 2.35 -1.90
N SER A 295 1.90 1.45 -1.59
CA SER A 295 3.05 1.75 -0.71
C SER A 295 3.99 2.79 -1.35
N GLY A 296 4.16 2.74 -2.67
CA GLY A 296 4.89 3.74 -3.45
C GLY A 296 4.18 5.08 -3.55
N ASP A 297 2.85 5.11 -3.65
CA ASP A 297 2.07 6.34 -3.65
C ASP A 297 2.02 6.97 -2.24
N LEU A 298 1.97 6.13 -1.20
CA LEU A 298 1.93 6.58 0.20
C LEU A 298 3.19 7.38 0.57
N ILE A 299 4.38 6.98 0.11
CA ILE A 299 5.59 7.78 0.37
C ILE A 299 5.49 9.16 -0.26
N ASP A 300 4.95 9.28 -1.48
CA ASP A 300 4.74 10.58 -2.11
C ASP A 300 3.74 11.44 -1.33
N TYR A 301 2.73 10.81 -0.74
CA TYR A 301 1.78 11.50 0.13
C TYR A 301 2.46 11.98 1.42
N ILE A 302 3.24 11.13 2.07
CA ILE A 302 3.99 11.46 3.29
C ILE A 302 4.94 12.63 3.04
N VAL A 303 5.74 12.60 1.97
CA VAL A 303 6.74 13.64 1.70
C VAL A 303 6.11 15.02 1.48
N LYS A 304 4.90 15.07 0.92
CA LYS A 304 4.24 16.31 0.51
C LYS A 304 3.19 16.81 1.52
N TYR A 305 2.67 15.93 2.39
CA TYR A 305 1.67 16.30 3.39
C TYR A 305 2.30 17.04 4.57
N ASP A 306 1.56 17.98 5.17
CA ASP A 306 2.00 18.76 6.32
C ASP A 306 1.52 18.14 7.63
N PHE A 307 2.37 17.35 8.29
CA PHE A 307 2.07 16.71 9.57
C PHE A 307 2.22 17.69 10.73
N ALA A 308 1.21 18.54 10.91
CA ALA A 308 1.23 19.63 11.87
C ALA A 308 0.82 19.20 13.30
N THR A 309 0.18 18.05 13.46
CA THR A 309 -0.34 17.60 14.76
C THR A 309 0.13 16.20 15.13
N PHE A 310 0.19 15.90 16.43
CA PHE A 310 0.45 14.54 16.90
C PHE A 310 -0.57 13.53 16.38
N THR A 311 -1.84 13.95 16.21
CA THR A 311 -2.88 13.09 15.64
C THR A 311 -2.49 12.62 14.23
N ASP A 312 -2.00 13.52 13.38
CA ASP A 312 -1.58 13.17 12.01
C ASP A 312 -0.45 12.13 12.04
N TRP A 313 0.50 12.30 12.97
CA TRP A 313 1.61 11.37 13.19
C TRP A 313 1.17 9.98 13.67
N ILE A 314 0.21 9.91 14.60
CA ILE A 314 -0.33 8.62 15.07
C ILE A 314 -1.02 7.90 13.91
N VAL A 315 -1.84 8.63 13.15
CA VAL A 315 -2.56 8.09 12.00
C VAL A 315 -1.56 7.57 10.96
N LEU A 316 -0.49 8.31 10.69
CA LEU A 316 0.58 7.88 9.81
C LEU A 316 1.25 6.58 10.31
N LEU A 317 1.69 6.55 11.56
CA LEU A 317 2.38 5.37 12.10
C LEU A 317 1.49 4.13 12.11
N ARG A 318 0.20 4.27 12.45
CA ARG A 318 -0.75 3.15 12.40
C ARG A 318 -0.93 2.62 10.99
N LEU A 319 -1.07 3.52 10.01
CA LEU A 319 -1.22 3.13 8.62
C LEU A 319 0.03 2.40 8.10
N ALA A 320 1.21 2.96 8.40
CA ALA A 320 2.49 2.37 8.01
C ALA A 320 2.73 1.01 8.68
N ALA A 321 2.45 0.89 9.98
CA ALA A 321 2.54 -0.38 10.71
C ALA A 321 1.56 -1.44 10.17
N LYS A 322 0.34 -1.06 9.80
CA LYS A 322 -0.65 -1.97 9.21
C LYS A 322 -0.20 -2.45 7.83
N LEU A 323 0.30 -1.55 6.99
CA LEU A 323 0.87 -1.91 5.68
C LEU A 323 2.09 -2.83 5.83
N ASP A 324 2.99 -2.51 6.76
CA ASP A 324 4.14 -3.37 7.03
C ASP A 324 3.72 -4.77 7.48
N ASN A 325 2.74 -4.84 8.37
CA ASN A 325 2.20 -6.10 8.85
C ASN A 325 1.59 -6.93 7.71
N VAL A 326 0.77 -6.32 6.85
CA VAL A 326 0.18 -6.99 5.68
C VAL A 326 1.26 -7.52 4.74
N LEU A 327 2.22 -6.67 4.35
CA LEU A 327 3.27 -7.03 3.41
C LEU A 327 4.19 -8.11 3.98
N SER A 328 4.53 -8.03 5.27
CA SER A 328 5.34 -9.03 5.96
C SER A 328 4.65 -10.40 5.96
N VAL A 329 3.34 -10.45 6.27
CA VAL A 329 2.57 -11.70 6.18
C VAL A 329 2.51 -12.24 4.76
N LEU A 330 2.40 -11.39 3.74
CA LEU A 330 2.43 -11.83 2.33
C LEU A 330 3.78 -12.42 1.92
N VAL A 331 4.89 -11.85 2.42
CA VAL A 331 6.24 -12.38 2.16
C VAL A 331 6.42 -13.74 2.84
N ASP A 332 6.01 -13.87 4.10
CA ASP A 332 6.08 -15.14 4.84
C ASP A 332 5.19 -16.21 4.21
N TYR A 333 3.96 -15.84 3.83
CA TYR A 333 3.06 -16.73 3.12
C TYR A 333 3.71 -17.24 1.82
N SER A 334 4.34 -16.34 1.04
CA SER A 334 5.01 -16.71 -0.22
C SER A 334 6.25 -17.60 -0.03
N ALA A 335 6.80 -17.68 1.18
CA ALA A 335 7.94 -18.52 1.50
C ALA A 335 7.54 -19.97 1.83
N LEU A 336 6.24 -20.26 2.03
CA LEU A 336 5.78 -21.60 2.33
C LEU A 336 5.90 -22.52 1.09
N PRO A 337 6.43 -23.76 1.23
CA PRO A 337 6.65 -24.66 0.10
C PRO A 337 5.38 -25.07 -0.67
N THR A 338 4.22 -25.02 -0.02
CA THR A 338 2.95 -25.52 -0.55
C THR A 338 2.05 -24.43 -1.14
N THR A 339 2.45 -23.16 -1.03
CA THR A 339 1.65 -22.02 -1.47
C THR A 339 2.19 -21.45 -2.78
N PRO A 340 1.33 -20.84 -3.60
CA PRO A 340 1.79 -20.09 -4.76
C PRO A 340 2.68 -18.91 -4.32
N THR A 341 3.72 -18.61 -5.08
CA THR A 341 4.54 -17.41 -4.88
C THR A 341 3.68 -16.17 -5.16
N LEU A 342 3.28 -15.45 -4.11
CA LEU A 342 2.53 -14.19 -4.25
C LEU A 342 3.47 -13.00 -4.43
N VAL A 343 4.61 -13.02 -3.74
CA VAL A 343 5.63 -11.94 -3.78
C VAL A 343 6.88 -12.48 -4.47
N SER A 344 7.17 -11.97 -5.68
CA SER A 344 8.38 -12.35 -6.42
C SER A 344 9.65 -11.74 -5.80
N THR A 345 10.83 -12.26 -6.16
CA THR A 345 12.11 -11.66 -5.72
C THR A 345 12.24 -10.19 -6.16
N THR A 346 11.78 -9.85 -7.37
CA THR A 346 11.75 -8.46 -7.86
C THR A 346 10.87 -7.58 -7.00
N ASP A 347 9.71 -8.10 -6.56
CA ASP A 347 8.80 -7.38 -5.68
C ASP A 347 9.42 -7.17 -4.30
N LYS A 348 10.13 -8.17 -3.75
CA LYS A 348 10.86 -8.01 -2.48
C LYS A 348 11.89 -6.88 -2.55
N VAL A 349 12.67 -6.79 -3.63
CA VAL A 349 13.65 -5.72 -3.83
C VAL A 349 12.96 -4.36 -3.96
N ARG A 350 11.85 -4.28 -4.70
CA ARG A 350 11.04 -3.05 -4.82
C ARG A 350 10.48 -2.61 -3.47
N LEU A 351 9.93 -3.55 -2.70
CA LEU A 351 9.40 -3.31 -1.36
C LEU A 351 10.49 -2.82 -0.41
N ALA A 352 11.66 -3.45 -0.39
CA ALA A 352 12.80 -3.00 0.42
C ALA A 352 13.19 -1.55 0.08
N SER A 353 13.25 -1.20 -1.21
CA SER A 353 13.54 0.16 -1.66
C SER A 353 12.47 1.18 -1.26
N ILE A 354 11.18 0.83 -1.36
CA ILE A 354 10.07 1.69 -0.90
C ILE A 354 10.18 1.91 0.60
N VAL A 355 10.32 0.83 1.37
CA VAL A 355 10.42 0.85 2.83
C VAL A 355 11.56 1.73 3.31
N GLN A 356 12.78 1.55 2.77
CA GLN A 356 13.93 2.36 3.18
C GLN A 356 13.69 3.85 2.95
N ARG A 357 13.13 4.22 1.79
CA ARG A 357 12.80 5.62 1.50
C ARG A 357 11.71 6.14 2.43
N THR A 358 10.69 5.34 2.74
CA THR A 358 9.62 5.73 3.67
C THR A 358 10.17 5.94 5.08
N LYS A 359 11.01 5.05 5.59
CA LYS A 359 11.65 5.20 6.92
C LYS A 359 12.44 6.51 7.01
N ILE A 360 13.29 6.78 6.01
CA ILE A 360 14.07 8.02 5.96
C ILE A 360 13.15 9.25 5.96
N ALA A 361 12.11 9.25 5.12
CA ALA A 361 11.15 10.35 5.03
C ALA A 361 10.39 10.58 6.35
N VAL A 362 9.92 9.50 7.00
CA VAL A 362 9.19 9.57 8.28
C VAL A 362 10.08 10.16 9.37
N VAL A 363 11.32 9.70 9.51
CA VAL A 363 12.26 10.22 10.51
C VAL A 363 12.59 11.70 10.25
N GLU A 364 12.91 12.06 9.01
CA GLU A 364 13.24 13.44 8.64
C GLU A 364 12.07 14.41 8.92
N LEU A 365 10.86 14.02 8.51
CA LEU A 365 9.66 14.81 8.74
C LEU A 365 9.30 14.89 10.22
N PHE A 366 9.52 13.83 11.00
CA PHE A 366 9.22 13.83 12.43
C PHE A 366 10.19 14.76 13.18
N ASP A 367 11.47 14.68 12.86
CA ASP A 367 12.48 15.62 13.39
C ASP A 367 12.12 17.07 13.04
N ARG A 368 11.65 17.31 11.81
CA ARG A 368 11.16 18.62 11.42
C ARG A 368 9.97 19.04 12.27
N PHE A 369 8.98 18.19 12.46
CA PHE A 369 7.81 18.47 13.32
C PHE A 369 8.24 18.84 14.75
N VAL A 370 9.11 18.04 15.37
CA VAL A 370 9.61 18.31 16.74
C VAL A 370 10.33 19.64 16.84
N ARG A 371 11.11 20.03 15.81
CA ARG A 371 11.79 21.34 15.78
C ARG A 371 10.84 22.53 15.68
N HIS A 372 9.61 22.34 15.18
CA HIS A 372 8.60 23.39 15.11
C HIS A 372 7.78 23.53 16.40
N LEU A 373 7.89 22.59 17.34
CA LEU A 373 7.25 22.69 18.65
C LEU A 373 7.98 23.74 19.52
N ASP A 374 7.22 24.52 20.27
CA ASP A 374 7.76 25.40 21.32
C ASP A 374 8.52 24.55 22.36
N PRO A 375 9.70 24.98 22.86
CA PRO A 375 10.38 24.35 24.00
C PRO A 375 9.45 23.91 25.15
N ALA A 376 8.42 24.69 25.50
CA ALA A 376 7.46 24.32 26.53
C ALA A 376 6.57 23.13 26.11
N GLN A 377 6.14 23.09 24.85
CA GLN A 377 5.40 21.96 24.28
C GLN A 377 6.31 20.73 24.18
N THR A 378 7.53 20.88 23.70
CA THR A 378 8.51 19.78 23.63
C THR A 378 8.74 19.17 25.01
N ALA A 379 8.96 19.99 26.05
CA ALA A 379 9.10 19.49 27.42
C ALA A 379 7.83 18.80 27.94
N LEU A 380 6.64 19.32 27.61
CA LEU A 380 5.36 18.72 27.99
C LEU A 380 5.12 17.36 27.32
N HIS A 381 5.50 17.25 26.04
CA HIS A 381 5.27 16.09 25.18
C HIS A 381 6.47 15.15 25.07
N GLN A 382 7.58 15.42 25.77
CA GLN A 382 8.83 14.66 25.64
C GLN A 382 8.64 13.14 25.72
N PRO A 383 7.88 12.57 26.70
CA PRO A 383 7.69 11.13 26.75
C PRO A 383 6.97 10.58 25.51
N ALA A 384 6.00 11.32 24.97
CA ALA A 384 5.33 10.92 23.75
C ALA A 384 6.30 10.99 22.56
N ILE A 385 7.08 12.06 22.44
CA ILE A 385 8.11 12.23 21.40
C ILE A 385 9.10 11.07 21.42
N ASP A 386 9.60 10.68 22.60
CA ASP A 386 10.53 9.55 22.75
C ASP A 386 9.90 8.24 22.26
N HIS A 387 8.62 7.99 22.59
CA HIS A 387 7.89 6.83 22.07
C HIS A 387 7.66 6.88 20.56
N PHE A 388 7.33 8.05 20.00
CA PHE A 388 7.18 8.21 18.55
C PHE A 388 8.48 7.95 17.80
N GLN A 389 9.61 8.40 18.33
CA GLN A 389 10.93 8.12 17.72
C GLN A 389 11.21 6.62 17.70
N GLY A 390 10.89 5.92 18.80
CA GLY A 390 10.96 4.46 18.85
C GLY A 390 10.09 3.81 17.77
N TYR A 391 8.80 4.17 17.71
CA TYR A 391 7.88 3.61 16.71
C TYR A 391 8.23 3.97 15.26
N ALA A 392 8.71 5.18 15.00
CA ALA A 392 9.18 5.59 13.68
C ALA A 392 10.40 4.77 13.24
N GLY A 393 11.31 4.48 14.16
CA GLY A 393 12.44 3.57 13.91
C GLY A 393 11.99 2.13 13.65
N GLU A 394 11.01 1.65 14.42
CA GLU A 394 10.44 0.30 14.31
C GLU A 394 9.56 0.10 13.07
N THR A 395 9.02 1.19 12.50
CA THR A 395 8.14 1.09 11.33
C THR A 395 8.89 0.43 10.17
N TYR A 396 8.26 -0.57 9.55
CA TYR A 396 8.85 -1.38 8.48
C TYR A 396 10.00 -2.31 8.84
N GLU A 397 10.37 -2.47 10.12
CA GLU A 397 11.38 -3.49 10.49
C GLU A 397 10.93 -4.90 10.10
N GLY A 398 9.63 -5.19 10.17
CA GLY A 398 9.08 -6.49 9.77
C GLY A 398 9.41 -6.83 8.32
N LEU A 399 9.19 -5.89 7.39
CA LEU A 399 9.49 -6.12 5.98
C LEU A 399 10.99 -6.03 5.68
N VAL A 400 11.76 -5.18 6.37
CA VAL A 400 13.23 -5.13 6.20
C VAL A 400 13.83 -6.50 6.50
N ASP A 401 13.49 -7.11 7.63
CA ASP A 401 14.02 -8.42 8.05
C ASP A 401 13.67 -9.53 7.04
N ARG A 402 12.51 -9.44 6.38
CA ARG A 402 12.01 -10.44 5.43
C ARG A 402 12.51 -10.25 4.00
N THR A 403 13.01 -9.05 3.70
CA THR A 403 13.49 -8.69 2.37
C THR A 403 15.01 -8.60 2.29
N SER A 404 15.73 -8.71 3.41
CA SER A 404 17.18 -8.93 3.40
C SER A 404 17.47 -10.30 2.79
N VAL A 405 17.84 -10.29 1.50
CA VAL A 405 18.28 -11.47 0.74
C VAL A 405 19.73 -11.81 1.07
#